data_AF-A0A960Q4N9-F1
#
_entry.id   AF-A0A960Q4N9-F1
#
_cell.length_a   1.000
_cell.length_b   1.000
_cell.length_c   1.000
_cell.angle_alpha   90.00
_cell.angle_beta   90.00
_cell.angle_gamma   90.00
#
_symmetry.space_group_name_H-M   'P 1'
#
loop_
_entity.id
_entity.type
_entity.pdbx_description
1 polymer ?
#
loop_
_entity_poly.entity_id
_entity_poly.type
_entity_poly.pdbx_seq_one_letter_code
_entity_poly.pdbx_strand_id
1 'polypeptide(L)'
;MRVSPVLLLLVSGRLLSAGILISEVMVDPLGPEASDEFVELVNTGPDSVDLADWSLREGNSQDRLLFDGTSRLAPDAWLLILDPAYAGSFDSLLHPG
;
A
#
# COMPACT_ATOMS: atom_id res chain seq x y z
N MET A 1 -6.37 -55.50 17.93
CA MET A 1 -5.50 -54.35 17.58
C MET A 1 -6.33 -53.08 17.66
N ARG A 2 -5.89 -52.08 18.43
CA ARG A 2 -6.51 -50.75 18.46
C ARG A 2 -5.58 -49.81 17.70
N VAL A 3 -6.07 -49.22 16.61
CA VAL A 3 -5.37 -48.16 15.89
C VAL A 3 -5.80 -46.82 16.50
N SER A 4 -4.84 -46.06 17.04
CA SER A 4 -5.10 -44.69 17.48
C SER A 4 -4.95 -43.75 16.28
N PRO A 5 -5.86 -42.77 16.09
CA PRO A 5 -5.67 -41.75 15.08
C PRO A 5 -4.57 -40.79 15.55
N VAL A 6 -3.57 -40.58 14.69
CA VAL A 6 -2.59 -39.50 14.87
C VAL A 6 -3.27 -38.22 14.41
N LEU A 7 -3.50 -37.29 15.34
CA LEU A 7 -3.96 -35.94 15.02
C LEU A 7 -2.75 -35.14 14.51
N LEU A 8 -2.72 -34.85 13.22
CA LEU A 8 -1.73 -33.95 12.64
C LEU A 8 -2.20 -32.51 12.83
N LEU A 9 -1.62 -31.81 13.81
CA LEU A 9 -1.84 -30.39 14.00
C LEU A 9 -0.91 -29.63 13.05
N LEU A 10 -1.44 -29.15 11.91
CA LEU A 10 -0.71 -28.20 11.07
C LEU A 10 -0.72 -26.85 11.78
N VAL A 11 0.36 -26.54 12.48
CA VAL A 11 0.62 -25.17 12.94
C VAL A 11 1.06 -24.38 11.72
N SER A 12 0.10 -23.77 11.02
CA SER A 12 0.39 -22.71 10.06
C SER A 12 0.93 -21.52 10.84
N GLY A 13 2.24 -21.47 11.02
CA GLY A 13 2.92 -20.27 11.48
C GLY A 13 2.61 -19.17 10.47
N ARG A 14 1.84 -18.15 10.87
CA ARG A 14 1.77 -16.92 10.08
C ARG A 14 3.15 -16.29 10.19
N LEU A 15 3.94 -16.45 9.13
CA LEU A 15 5.11 -15.60 8.91
C LEU A 15 4.61 -14.15 9.05
N LEU A 16 5.35 -13.32 9.77
CA LEU A 16 5.10 -11.88 9.85
C LEU A 16 5.15 -11.34 8.42
N SER A 17 3.99 -11.25 7.78
CA SER A 17 3.85 -10.80 6.40
C SER A 17 3.75 -9.28 6.45
N ALA A 18 4.64 -8.60 5.73
CA ALA A 18 4.63 -7.15 5.64
C ALA A 18 3.25 -6.71 5.13
N GLY A 19 2.57 -5.83 5.87
CA GLY A 19 1.22 -5.40 5.55
C GLY A 19 1.19 -4.40 4.40
N ILE A 20 2.13 -3.46 4.34
CA ILE A 20 2.22 -2.44 3.29
C ILE A 20 3.70 -2.17 3.00
N LEU A 21 4.07 -2.17 1.73
CA LEU A 21 5.41 -1.83 1.24
C LEU A 21 5.33 -0.65 0.29
N ILE A 22 6.37 0.18 0.27
CA ILE A 22 6.63 1.08 -0.86
C ILE A 22 7.31 0.23 -1.95
N SER A 23 6.63 0.02 -3.06
CA SER A 23 7.14 -0.79 -4.19
C SER A 23 7.89 0.06 -5.21
N GLU A 24 7.47 1.30 -5.43
CA GLU A 24 8.08 2.23 -6.38
C GLU A 24 8.06 3.66 -5.85
N VAL A 25 9.08 4.42 -6.25
CA VAL A 25 9.19 5.87 -6.05
C VAL A 25 9.67 6.48 -7.35
N MET A 26 8.85 7.31 -7.98
CA MET A 26 9.23 8.12 -9.14
C MET A 26 9.53 9.54 -8.69
N VAL A 27 10.79 9.95 -8.88
CA VAL A 27 11.30 11.30 -8.57
C VAL A 27 12.14 11.77 -9.76
N ASP A 28 12.15 13.08 -10.00
CA ASP A 28 12.85 13.69 -11.14
C ASP A 28 12.45 13.05 -12.50
N PRO A 29 11.16 13.04 -12.85
CA PRO A 29 10.70 12.48 -14.11
C PRO A 29 11.23 13.31 -15.28
N LEU A 30 11.48 12.68 -16.43
CA LEU A 30 11.87 13.39 -17.67
C LEU A 30 10.75 14.34 -18.19
N GLY A 31 9.53 14.18 -17.69
CA GLY A 31 8.37 15.02 -17.94
C GLY A 31 8.27 16.21 -16.96
N PRO A 32 7.08 16.78 -16.74
CA PRO A 32 6.90 17.84 -15.75
C PRO A 32 7.09 17.29 -14.33
N GLU A 33 8.03 17.88 -13.57
CA GLU A 33 8.38 17.45 -12.21
C GLU A 33 7.15 17.26 -11.31
N ALA A 34 6.23 18.23 -11.28
CA ALA A 34 5.06 18.17 -10.39
C ALA A 34 3.94 17.21 -10.84
N SER A 35 3.93 16.76 -12.11
CA SER A 35 2.77 16.02 -12.65
C SER A 35 3.03 14.55 -12.93
N ASP A 36 4.26 14.09 -12.75
CA ASP A 36 4.69 12.73 -13.08
C ASP A 36 5.38 12.02 -11.89
N GLU A 37 5.50 12.67 -10.73
CA GLU A 37 6.01 12.08 -9.48
C GLU A 37 4.94 11.26 -8.75
N PHE A 38 5.36 10.13 -8.17
CA PHE A 38 4.47 9.29 -7.38
C PHE A 38 5.22 8.38 -6.42
N VAL A 39 4.48 7.90 -5.41
CA VAL A 39 4.87 6.78 -4.55
C VAL A 39 3.85 5.66 -4.71
N GLU A 40 4.30 4.45 -5.03
CA GLU A 40 3.44 3.27 -5.09
C GLU A 40 3.50 2.50 -3.76
N LEU A 41 2.33 2.19 -3.21
CA LEU A 41 2.17 1.25 -2.11
C LEU A 41 1.59 -0.07 -2.60
N VAL A 42 2.07 -1.19 -2.07
CA VAL A 42 1.51 -2.52 -2.27
C VAL A 42 1.22 -3.21 -0.95
N ASN A 43 0.04 -3.83 -0.83
CA ASN A 43 -0.31 -4.68 0.31
C ASN A 43 0.14 -6.12 0.05
N THR A 44 1.29 -6.50 0.60
CA THR A 44 1.80 -7.89 0.54
C THR A 44 1.26 -8.78 1.66
N GLY A 45 0.36 -8.23 2.48
CA GLY A 45 -0.28 -8.88 3.61
C GLY A 45 -1.51 -9.70 3.20
N PRO A 46 -1.92 -10.67 4.03
CA PRO A 46 -3.09 -11.50 3.74
C PRO A 46 -4.43 -10.82 4.03
N ASP A 47 -4.43 -9.64 4.66
CA ASP A 47 -5.61 -8.93 5.14
C ASP A 47 -5.65 -7.50 4.55
N SER A 48 -6.86 -6.95 4.33
CA SER A 48 -6.99 -5.56 3.89
C SER A 48 -6.50 -4.58 4.95
N VAL A 49 -5.77 -3.54 4.54
CA VAL A 49 -5.26 -2.50 5.44
C VAL A 49 -6.00 -1.19 5.20
N ASP A 50 -6.47 -0.56 6.27
CA ASP A 50 -7.06 0.76 6.23
C ASP A 50 -5.96 1.82 6.36
N LEU A 51 -5.77 2.61 5.32
CA LEU A 51 -4.75 3.66 5.22
C LEU A 51 -5.28 5.03 5.69
N ALA A 52 -6.49 5.09 6.25
CA ALA A 52 -7.02 6.31 6.83
C ALA A 52 -6.03 6.87 7.86
N ASP A 53 -5.83 8.19 7.82
CA ASP A 53 -4.90 8.95 8.67
C ASP A 53 -3.40 8.63 8.50
N TRP A 54 -3.03 7.83 7.49
CA TRP A 54 -1.62 7.69 7.11
C TRP A 54 -1.09 8.99 6.49
N SER A 55 0.22 9.15 6.57
CA SER A 55 0.94 10.29 5.99
C SER A 55 2.28 9.84 5.43
N LEU A 56 2.71 10.46 4.33
CA LEU A 56 4.08 10.36 3.86
C LEU A 56 4.94 11.38 4.62
N ARG A 57 6.20 11.00 4.90
CA ARG A 57 7.16 11.89 5.58
C ARG A 57 8.49 11.88 4.84
N GLU A 58 8.98 13.08 4.57
CA GLU A 58 10.32 13.32 4.04
C GLU A 58 11.07 14.24 5.02
N GLY A 59 11.94 13.65 5.85
CA GLY A 59 12.62 14.39 6.92
C GLY A 59 11.63 15.02 7.90
N ASN A 60 11.56 16.36 7.91
CA ASN A 60 10.63 17.13 8.75
C ASN A 60 9.31 17.48 8.05
N SER A 61 9.22 17.27 6.74
CA SER A 61 7.99 17.45 5.96
C SER A 61 7.08 16.24 6.13
N GLN A 62 5.77 16.49 6.13
CA GLN A 62 4.75 15.46 6.30
C GLN A 62 3.50 15.86 5.53
N ASP A 63 3.05 14.98 4.64
CA ASP A 63 1.85 15.18 3.85
C ASP A 63 0.83 14.10 4.18
N ARG A 64 -0.43 14.51 4.39
CA ARG A 64 -1.49 13.56 4.76
C ARG A 64 -2.10 12.96 3.52
N LEU A 65 -2.43 11.67 3.54
CA LEU A 65 -3.11 11.04 2.42
C LEU A 65 -4.58 11.47 2.36
N LEU A 66 -5.02 11.94 1.20
CA LEU A 66 -6.41 12.19 0.86
C LEU A 66 -6.89 11.10 -0.11
N PHE A 67 -8.14 10.67 0.10
CA PHE A 67 -8.74 9.55 -0.60
C PHE A 67 -9.97 10.03 -1.38
N ASP A 68 -10.01 9.78 -2.70
CA ASP A 68 -11.21 9.97 -3.51
C ASP A 68 -12.01 8.64 -3.60
N GLY A 69 -12.35 8.09 -2.43
CA GLY A 69 -12.99 6.78 -2.33
C GLY A 69 -12.64 6.04 -1.05
N THR A 70 -12.29 4.76 -1.17
CA THR A 70 -11.94 3.90 -0.03
C THR A 70 -10.49 4.10 0.39
N SER A 71 -10.24 4.14 1.69
CA SER A 71 -8.90 4.09 2.28
C SER A 71 -8.35 2.69 2.44
N ARG A 72 -9.12 1.66 2.09
CA ARG A 72 -8.73 0.27 2.28
C ARG A 72 -8.00 -0.29 1.07
N LEU A 73 -6.77 -0.75 1.29
CA LEU A 73 -5.99 -1.50 0.32
C LEU A 73 -6.15 -3.00 0.55
N ALA A 74 -6.73 -3.70 -0.43
CA ALA A 74 -6.95 -5.14 -0.37
C ALA A 74 -5.62 -5.93 -0.46
N PRO A 75 -5.58 -7.21 -0.06
CA PRO A 75 -4.42 -8.08 -0.30
C PRO A 75 -4.01 -8.08 -1.78
N ASP A 76 -2.70 -8.07 -2.04
CA ASP A 76 -2.06 -8.06 -3.36
C ASP A 76 -2.42 -6.85 -4.25
N ALA A 77 -3.16 -5.87 -3.72
CA ALA A 77 -3.49 -4.64 -4.42
C ALA A 77 -2.40 -3.58 -4.23
N TRP A 78 -2.31 -2.67 -5.20
CA TRP A 78 -1.43 -1.52 -5.19
C TRP A 78 -2.22 -0.22 -5.30
N LEU A 79 -1.54 0.89 -5.01
CA LEU A 79 -2.10 2.22 -4.92
C LEU A 79 -1.04 3.26 -5.21
N LEU A 80 -1.38 4.29 -5.99
CA LEU A 80 -0.50 5.42 -6.24
C LEU A 80 -0.88 6.61 -5.36
N ILE A 81 0.14 7.19 -4.74
CA ILE A 81 0.08 8.49 -4.09
C ILE A 81 0.69 9.51 -5.05
N LEU A 82 -0.12 10.45 -5.51
CA LEU A 82 0.20 11.40 -6.59
C LEU A 82 0.07 12.82 -6.09
N ASP A 83 0.97 13.73 -6.45
CA ASP A 83 0.78 15.17 -6.13
C ASP A 83 -0.63 15.67 -6.55
N PRO A 84 -1.26 16.61 -5.81
CA PRO A 84 -2.53 17.20 -6.24
C PRO A 84 -2.52 17.83 -7.64
N ALA A 85 -1.35 18.26 -8.13
CA ALA A 85 -1.15 18.82 -9.46
C ALA A 85 -0.92 17.75 -10.55
N TYR A 86 -0.98 16.46 -10.21
CA TYR A 86 -0.85 15.36 -11.16
C TYR A 86 -1.92 15.45 -12.25
N ALA A 87 -1.50 15.46 -13.52
CA ALA A 87 -2.34 15.82 -14.66
C ALA A 87 -2.95 14.61 -15.42
N GLY A 88 -2.63 13.37 -15.02
CA GLY A 88 -3.13 12.13 -15.64
C GLY A 88 -4.40 11.57 -14.97
N SER A 89 -5.15 10.74 -15.72
CA SER A 89 -6.28 9.97 -15.19
C SER A 89 -5.87 8.53 -14.88
N PHE A 90 -6.09 8.06 -13.66
CA PHE A 90 -5.98 6.64 -13.30
C PHE A 90 -7.21 6.17 -12.51
N ASP A 91 -7.48 4.87 -12.54
CA ASP A 91 -8.65 4.24 -11.90
C ASP A 91 -8.49 4.00 -10.38
N SER A 92 -7.35 4.38 -9.78
CA SER A 92 -7.10 4.26 -8.33
C SER A 92 -6.14 5.36 -7.84
N LEU A 93 -6.70 6.45 -7.30
CA LEU A 93 -5.98 7.69 -6.99
C LEU A 93 -5.96 7.99 -5.48
N LEU A 94 -4.78 8.27 -4.91
CA LEU A 94 -4.60 9.07 -3.69
C LEU A 94 -3.82 10.35 -4.01
N HIS A 95 -4.13 11.42 -3.28
CA HIS A 95 -3.34 12.65 -3.32
C HIS A 95 -2.84 13.06 -1.93
N PRO A 96 -1.56 13.46 -1.74
CA PRO A 96 -1.09 14.09 -0.52
C PRO A 96 -1.71 15.48 -0.41
N GLY A 97 -2.17 15.85 0.79
CA GLY A 97 -2.71 17.18 1.10
C GLY A 97 -1.85 17.96 2.07
#